data_AF-A0A147IJZ5-F1
#
_entry.id   AF-A0A147IJZ5-F1
#
_cell.length_a   1.000
_cell.length_b   1.000
_cell.length_c   1.000
_cell.angle_alpha   90.00
_cell.angle_beta   90.00
_cell.angle_gamma   90.00
#
_symmetry.space_group_name_H-M   'P 1'
#
loop_
_entity.id
_entity.type
_entity.pdbx_description
1 polymer ?
#
loop_
_entity_poly.entity_id
_entity_poly.type
_entity_poly.pdbx_seq_one_letter_code
_entity_poly.pdbx_strand_id
1 'polypeptide(L)'
;MKWLIALAVIWLVWRYMPRPAKPKPAPRLPRDEADALAILDLPPGADVEAIRQAHRRLIGQVHPDRGGSADLTRRVNAARDLLLARRDA
;
A
#
# COMPACT_ATOMS: atom_id res chain seq x y z
N MET A 1 21.25 -13.06 46.25
CA MET A 1 20.12 -12.11 46.13
C MET A 1 20.12 -11.25 44.86
N LYS A 2 21.17 -10.46 44.55
CA LYS A 2 21.14 -9.44 43.46
C LYS A 2 20.78 -9.98 42.06
N TRP A 3 21.24 -11.18 41.72
CA TRP A 3 20.95 -11.81 40.42
C TRP A 3 19.49 -12.21 40.24
N LEU A 4 18.76 -12.53 41.32
CA LEU A 4 17.33 -12.85 41.24
C LEU A 4 16.50 -11.60 40.89
N ILE A 5 16.88 -10.46 41.44
CA ILE A 5 16.24 -9.17 41.16
C ILE A 5 16.51 -8.77 39.70
N ALA A 6 17.75 -8.92 39.23
CA ALA A 6 18.10 -8.65 37.83
C ALA A 6 17.30 -9.54 36.86
N LEU A 7 17.18 -10.84 37.14
CA LEU A 7 16.39 -11.75 36.32
C LEU A 7 14.89 -11.43 36.36
N ALA A 8 14.35 -11.06 37.52
CA ALA A 8 12.95 -10.64 37.65
C ALA A 8 12.66 -9.36 36.85
N VAL A 9 13.58 -8.38 36.88
CA VAL A 9 13.47 -7.13 36.09
C VAL A 9 13.55 -7.42 34.59
N ILE A 10 14.49 -8.26 34.15
CA ILE A 10 14.58 -8.66 32.74
C ILE A 10 13.30 -9.35 32.30
N TRP A 11 12.80 -10.30 33.10
CA TRP A 11 11.56 -11.00 32.81
C TRP A 11 10.36 -10.04 32.74
N LEU A 12 10.28 -9.06 33.65
CA LEU A 12 9.21 -8.07 33.69
C LEU A 12 9.30 -7.13 32.47
N VAL A 13 10.49 -6.68 32.09
CA VAL A 13 10.71 -5.89 30.87
C VAL A 13 10.26 -6.67 29.63
N TRP A 14 10.66 -7.93 29.49
CA TRP A 14 10.22 -8.77 28.36
C TRP A 14 8.72 -9.09 28.39
N ARG A 15 8.11 -9.19 29.58
CA ARG A 15 6.68 -9.47 29.77
C ARG A 15 5.80 -8.30 29.36
N TYR A 16 6.27 -7.07 29.56
CA TYR A 16 5.54 -5.84 29.29
C TYR A 16 6.04 -5.06 28.07
N MET A 17 7.14 -5.49 27.44
CA MET A 17 7.54 -4.95 26.14
C MET A 17 6.46 -5.27 25.10
N PRO A 18 5.92 -4.26 24.39
CA PRO A 18 4.95 -4.49 23.33
C PRO A 18 5.60 -5.33 22.23
N ARG A 19 4.96 -6.44 21.88
CA ARG A 19 5.40 -7.26 20.75
C ARG A 19 5.32 -6.42 19.48
N PRO A 20 6.32 -6.47 18.58
CA PRO A 20 6.23 -5.78 17.31
C PRO A 20 4.97 -6.27 16.57
N ALA A 21 4.20 -5.33 16.03
CA ALA A 21 3.01 -5.65 15.27
C ALA A 21 3.38 -6.55 14.08
N LYS A 22 2.57 -7.57 13.81
CA LYS A 22 2.77 -8.42 12.63
C LYS A 22 2.71 -7.54 11.37
N PRO A 23 3.65 -7.68 10.41
CA PRO A 23 3.60 -6.91 9.18
C PRO A 23 2.29 -7.22 8.43
N LYS A 24 1.62 -6.17 7.95
CA LYS A 24 0.43 -6.35 7.11
C LYS A 24 0.81 -7.04 5.80
N PRO A 25 -0.05 -7.89 5.23
CA PRO A 25 0.16 -8.46 3.90
C PRO A 25 0.45 -7.36 2.87
N ALA A 26 1.35 -7.65 1.92
CA ALA A 26 1.60 -6.72 0.83
C ALA A 26 0.33 -6.49 -0.02
N PRO A 27 0.13 -5.31 -0.59
CA PRO A 27 -0.99 -5.06 -1.50
C PRO A 27 -0.87 -5.95 -2.73
N ARG A 28 -2.01 -6.40 -3.26
CA ARG A 28 -2.06 -7.05 -4.57
C ARG A 28 -1.88 -5.99 -5.66
N LEU A 29 -0.68 -5.92 -6.23
CA LEU A 29 -0.38 -5.01 -7.34
C LEU A 29 -0.99 -5.51 -8.66
N PRO A 30 -1.28 -4.63 -9.64
CA PRO A 30 -1.72 -5.04 -10.97
C PRO A 30 -0.69 -5.97 -11.63
N ARG A 31 -1.18 -7.01 -12.29
CA ARG A 31 -0.31 -8.03 -12.93
C ARG A 31 -0.11 -7.78 -14.43
N ASP A 32 -1.09 -7.13 -15.07
CA ASP A 32 -1.10 -6.84 -16.50
C ASP A 32 -1.87 -5.54 -16.81
N GLU A 33 -2.02 -5.22 -18.10
CA GLU A 33 -2.75 -4.01 -18.55
C GLU A 33 -4.21 -4.03 -18.15
N ALA A 34 -4.87 -5.19 -18.28
CA ALA A 34 -6.30 -5.30 -18.05
C ALA A 34 -6.59 -5.08 -16.57
N ASP A 35 -5.79 -5.70 -15.69
CA ASP A 35 -5.83 -5.47 -14.25
C ASP A 35 -5.58 -3.98 -13.91
N ALA A 36 -4.62 -3.33 -14.56
CA ALA A 36 -4.30 -1.91 -14.32
C ALA A 36 -5.42 -0.96 -14.81
N LEU A 37 -5.97 -1.21 -16.00
CA LEU A 37 -7.11 -0.47 -16.56
C LEU A 37 -8.36 -0.63 -15.68
N ALA A 38 -8.62 -1.84 -15.19
CA ALA A 38 -9.72 -2.10 -14.27
C ALA A 38 -9.55 -1.36 -12.93
N ILE A 39 -8.33 -1.29 -12.38
CA ILE A 39 -8.05 -0.51 -11.16
C ILE A 39 -8.29 0.99 -11.39
N LEU A 40 -7.93 1.51 -12.57
CA LEU A 40 -8.16 2.92 -12.90
C LEU A 40 -9.56 3.23 -13.44
N ASP A 41 -10.41 2.20 -13.59
CA ASP A 41 -11.75 2.33 -14.17
C ASP A 41 -11.69 2.97 -15.57
N LEU A 42 -10.84 2.40 -16.43
CA LEU A 42 -10.58 2.87 -17.79
C LEU A 42 -10.85 1.77 -18.83
N PRO A 43 -11.32 2.15 -20.03
CA PRO A 43 -11.48 1.22 -21.13
C PRO A 43 -10.12 0.85 -21.76
N PRO A 44 -10.03 -0.29 -22.47
CA PRO A 44 -8.88 -0.61 -23.32
C PRO A 44 -8.57 0.52 -24.30
N GLY A 45 -7.28 0.80 -24.50
CA GLY A 45 -6.85 1.86 -25.42
C GLY A 45 -6.93 3.29 -24.85
N ALA A 46 -7.22 3.45 -23.55
CA ALA A 46 -7.13 4.75 -22.89
C ALA A 46 -5.74 5.40 -23.10
N ASP A 47 -5.75 6.71 -23.37
CA ASP A 47 -4.55 7.50 -23.61
C ASP A 47 -3.89 7.96 -22.30
N VAL A 48 -2.70 8.57 -22.43
CA VAL A 48 -1.89 9.03 -21.29
C VAL A 48 -2.64 10.05 -20.43
N GLU A 49 -3.43 10.93 -21.05
CA GLU A 49 -4.17 11.95 -20.31
C GLU A 49 -5.34 11.36 -19.53
N ALA A 50 -6.09 10.40 -20.09
CA ALA A 50 -7.12 9.65 -19.39
C ALA A 50 -6.54 8.89 -18.19
N ILE A 51 -5.37 8.25 -18.34
CA ILE A 51 -4.65 7.57 -17.26
C ILE A 51 -4.34 8.53 -16.12
N ARG A 52 -3.76 9.70 -16.42
CA ARG A 52 -3.41 10.72 -15.43
C ARG A 52 -4.64 11.31 -14.73
N GLN A 53 -5.71 11.56 -15.47
CA GLN A 53 -6.96 12.09 -14.92
C GLN A 53 -7.62 11.07 -13.98
N ALA A 54 -7.72 9.81 -14.39
CA ALA A 54 -8.28 8.73 -13.58
C ALA A 54 -7.46 8.54 -12.29
N HIS A 55 -6.13 8.56 -12.40
CA HIS A 55 -5.24 8.49 -11.24
C HIS A 55 -5.49 9.62 -10.24
N ARG A 56 -5.52 10.89 -10.69
CA ARG A 56 -5.80 12.04 -9.81
C ARG A 56 -7.16 11.91 -9.12
N ARG A 57 -8.20 11.52 -9.86
CA ARG A 57 -9.56 11.29 -9.34
C ARG A 57 -9.55 10.23 -8.23
N LEU A 58 -8.94 9.08 -8.49
CA LEU A 58 -8.94 7.95 -7.55
C LEU A 58 -8.07 8.22 -6.32
N ILE A 59 -6.89 8.83 -6.47
CA ILE A 59 -6.05 9.20 -5.33
C ILE A 59 -6.79 10.14 -4.38
N GLY A 60 -7.55 11.10 -4.92
CA GLY A 60 -8.40 11.97 -4.11
C GLY A 60 -9.37 11.20 -3.19
N GLN A 61 -9.86 10.05 -3.65
CA GLN A 61 -10.82 9.20 -2.93
C GLN A 61 -10.16 8.18 -2.00
N VAL A 62 -9.04 7.59 -2.40
CA VAL A 62 -8.42 6.46 -1.67
C VAL A 62 -7.31 6.87 -0.71
N HIS A 63 -6.92 8.15 -0.66
CA HIS A 63 -5.82 8.61 0.19
C HIS A 63 -6.12 8.42 1.68
N PRO A 64 -5.17 7.89 2.49
CA PRO A 64 -5.36 7.68 3.93
C PRO A 64 -5.73 8.95 4.70
N ASP A 65 -5.18 10.11 4.32
CA ASP A 65 -5.50 11.40 4.96
C ASP A 65 -6.98 11.81 4.83
N ARG A 66 -7.73 11.19 3.91
CA ARG A 66 -9.18 11.38 3.74
C ARG A 66 -9.99 10.17 4.19
N GLY A 67 -9.41 9.30 5.02
CA GLY A 67 -10.05 8.07 5.50
C GLY A 67 -9.94 6.89 4.53
N GLY A 68 -9.13 7.00 3.48
CA GLY A 68 -8.86 5.92 2.54
C GLY A 68 -7.82 4.91 3.05
N SER A 69 -7.31 4.06 2.15
CA SER A 69 -6.38 2.98 2.50
C SER A 69 -5.05 3.13 1.79
N ALA A 70 -3.95 3.04 2.56
CA ALA A 70 -2.60 2.97 2.01
C ALA A 70 -2.43 1.82 1.00
N ASP A 71 -3.14 0.71 1.18
CA ASP A 71 -3.09 -0.43 0.25
C ASP A 71 -3.83 -0.13 -1.06
N LEU A 72 -4.90 0.66 -1.01
CA LEU A 72 -5.59 1.11 -2.23
C LEU A 72 -4.76 2.15 -2.96
N THR A 73 -4.18 3.12 -2.25
CA THR A 73 -3.26 4.11 -2.83
C THR A 73 -2.10 3.44 -3.57
N ARG A 74 -1.47 2.43 -2.95
CA ARG A 74 -0.38 1.67 -3.59
C ARG A 74 -0.83 0.96 -4.87
N ARG A 75 -2.03 0.38 -4.89
CA ARG A 75 -2.60 -0.27 -6.08
C ARG A 75 -2.88 0.72 -7.21
N VAL A 76 -3.49 1.86 -6.89
CA VAL A 76 -3.80 2.93 -7.86
C VAL A 76 -2.52 3.52 -8.46
N ASN A 77 -1.48 3.74 -7.64
CA ASN A 77 -0.18 4.20 -8.12
C ASN A 77 0.47 3.19 -9.05
N ALA A 78 0.53 1.91 -8.66
CA ALA A 78 1.12 0.86 -9.46
C ALA A 78 0.38 0.66 -10.81
N ALA A 79 -0.94 0.84 -10.84
CA ALA A 79 -1.72 0.78 -12.07
C ALA A 79 -1.37 1.90 -13.04
N ARG A 80 -1.25 3.14 -12.54
CA ARG A 80 -0.75 4.28 -13.35
C ARG A 80 0.64 3.98 -13.90
N ASP A 81 1.56 3.55 -13.05
CA ASP A 81 2.97 3.36 -13.44
C ASP A 81 3.12 2.29 -14.53
N LEU A 82 2.38 1.17 -14.40
CA LEU A 82 2.36 0.11 -15.41
C LEU A 82 1.84 0.63 -16.75
N LEU A 83 0.75 1.38 -16.76
CA LEU A 83 0.13 1.85 -18.00
C LEU A 83 0.97 2.93 -18.69
N LEU A 84 1.54 3.88 -17.93
CA LEU A 84 2.43 4.90 -18.51
C LEU A 84 3.67 4.27 -19.12
N ALA A 85 4.32 3.32 -18.42
CA ALA A 85 5.48 2.62 -18.94
C ALA A 85 5.21 1.88 -20.27
N ARG A 86 3.96 1.46 -20.54
CA ARG A 86 3.56 0.80 -21.80
C ARG A 86 3.16 1.75 -22.91
N ARG A 87 2.83 3.01 -22.59
CA ARG A 87 2.47 4.04 -23.57
C ARG A 87 3.68 4.87 -23.99
N ASP A 88 4.69 4.94 -23.12
CA ASP A 88 5.97 5.58 -23.40
C ASP A 88 6.99 4.64 -24.10
N ALA A 89 6.66 3.34 -24.22
CA ALA A 89 7.45 2.31 -24.90
C ALA A 89 6.95 2.07 -26.33
#